data_AF-A0A7T5UQP6-F1
#
_entry.id   AF-A0A7T5UQP6-F1
#
_cell.length_a   1.000
_cell.length_b   1.000
_cell.length_c   1.000
_cell.angle_alpha   90.00
_cell.angle_beta   90.00
_cell.angle_gamma   90.00
#
_symmetry.space_group_name_H-M   'P 1'
#
loop_
_entity.id
_entity.type
_entity.pdbx_description
1 polymer ?
#
loop_
_entity_poly.entity_id
_entity_poly.type
_entity_poly.pdbx_seq_one_letter_code
_entity_poly.pdbx_strand_id
1 'polypeptide(L)'
;MLSWRARKQLTVLLIIAVIIVGLGFLIVPKFLPEATCFDNKKNKNEFDIDCGGSCAPCELRNPKPLSIFWTRAVIARPGTYDVAAEAQNLNEELSSANVEYEFSLFDGLGLISRKTGKTFILPQERLHLIETNLVTTRAPNRVELRILNAEWQVNQVDKPNLIVERRDYKVMEENGLKQSVIEVSIFNRSVPDYRKVEVNFTVLDKEGNLLGVNKVLLEDLFSNSRKVVKSIWPEELRGVADTIIIEPRVNVFDPSAIQRP
;
A
#
# COMPACT_ATOMS: atom_id res chain seq x y z
N MET A 1 -26.19 -62.45 43.51
CA MET A 1 -27.29 -61.58 43.03
C MET A 1 -27.36 -60.36 43.95
N LEU A 2 -27.26 -59.13 43.43
CA LEU A 2 -27.38 -57.93 44.28
C LEU A 2 -28.72 -57.94 45.03
N SER A 3 -28.69 -57.63 46.33
CA SER A 3 -29.91 -57.52 47.14
C SER A 3 -30.84 -56.44 46.57
N TRP A 4 -32.16 -56.61 46.73
CA TRP A 4 -33.17 -55.66 46.23
C TRP A 4 -32.93 -54.22 46.72
N ARG A 5 -32.43 -54.07 47.96
CA ARG A 5 -32.05 -52.78 48.55
C ARG A 5 -30.82 -52.17 47.85
N ALA A 6 -29.80 -52.98 47.56
CA ALA A 6 -28.61 -52.54 46.84
C ALA A 6 -28.91 -52.14 45.38
N ARG A 7 -29.81 -52.86 44.68
CA ARG A 7 -30.25 -52.49 43.33
C ARG A 7 -30.94 -51.12 43.32
N LYS A 8 -31.89 -50.88 44.24
CA LYS A 8 -32.58 -49.58 44.35
C LYS A 8 -31.62 -48.44 44.70
N GLN A 9 -30.68 -48.66 45.61
CA GLN A 9 -29.65 -47.67 45.96
C GLN A 9 -28.75 -47.33 44.77
N LEU A 10 -28.34 -48.34 43.99
CA LEU A 10 -27.54 -48.14 42.79
C LEU A 10 -28.30 -47.34 41.72
N THR A 11 -29.59 -47.65 41.49
CA THR A 11 -30.42 -46.93 40.51
C THR A 11 -30.59 -45.46 40.90
N VAL A 12 -30.83 -45.15 42.18
CA VAL A 12 -30.95 -43.76 42.66
C VAL A 12 -29.64 -42.99 42.52
N LEU A 13 -28.51 -43.61 42.87
CA LEU A 13 -27.18 -43.00 42.71
C LEU A 13 -26.86 -42.70 41.24
N LEU A 14 -27.23 -43.60 40.33
CA LEU A 14 -26.98 -43.44 38.90
C LEU A 14 -27.83 -42.30 38.31
N ILE A 15 -29.10 -42.17 38.73
CA ILE A 15 -29.96 -41.05 38.33
C ILE A 15 -29.39 -39.72 38.83
N ILE A 16 -28.96 -39.64 40.09
CA ILE A 16 -28.34 -38.43 40.65
C ILE A 16 -27.04 -38.09 39.92
N ALA A 17 -26.20 -39.09 39.62
CA ALA A 17 -24.96 -38.88 38.87
C ALA A 17 -25.24 -38.35 37.46
N VAL A 18 -26.24 -38.89 36.74
CA VAL A 18 -26.64 -38.39 35.42
C VAL A 18 -27.17 -36.96 35.49
N ILE A 19 -27.94 -36.62 36.53
CA ILE A 19 -28.43 -35.24 36.74
C ILE A 19 -27.25 -34.29 37.00
N ILE A 20 -26.29 -34.67 37.84
CA ILE A 20 -25.10 -33.86 38.14
C ILE A 20 -24.23 -33.68 36.89
N VAL A 21 -24.00 -34.75 36.12
CA VAL A 21 -23.23 -34.70 34.87
C VAL A 21 -23.96 -33.85 33.82
N GLY A 22 -25.28 -34.00 33.70
CA GLY A 22 -26.11 -33.19 32.78
C GLY A 22 -26.12 -31.71 33.16
N LEU A 23 -26.26 -31.39 34.44
CA LEU A 23 -26.14 -30.01 34.95
C LEU A 23 -24.74 -29.46 34.72
N GLY A 24 -23.69 -30.24 34.98
CA GLY A 24 -22.31 -29.88 34.69
C GLY A 24 -22.10 -29.56 33.21
N PHE A 25 -22.61 -30.40 32.32
CA PHE A 25 -22.52 -30.21 30.87
C PHE A 25 -23.23 -28.93 30.40
N LEU A 26 -24.34 -28.53 31.03
CA LEU A 26 -25.06 -27.30 30.70
C LEU A 26 -24.47 -26.03 31.32
N ILE A 27 -23.83 -26.14 32.50
CA ILE A 27 -23.37 -25.00 33.30
C ILE A 27 -21.91 -24.65 33.02
N VAL A 28 -21.00 -25.65 32.97
CA VAL A 28 -19.56 -25.45 32.76
C VAL A 28 -19.23 -24.61 31.51
N PRO A 29 -19.86 -24.80 30.33
CA PRO A 29 -19.53 -23.97 29.16
C PRO A 29 -19.86 -22.48 29.33
N LYS A 30 -20.77 -22.11 30.24
CA LYS A 30 -21.11 -20.71 30.54
C LYS A 30 -20.12 -20.02 31.48
N PHE A 31 -19.28 -20.79 32.18
CA PHE A 31 -18.27 -20.29 33.12
C PHE A 31 -16.84 -20.43 32.60
N LEU A 32 -16.65 -21.02 31.42
CA LEU A 32 -15.39 -20.95 30.71
C LEU A 32 -15.23 -19.52 30.18
N PRO A 33 -14.11 -18.83 30.48
CA PRO A 33 -13.90 -17.48 29.98
C PRO A 33 -13.99 -17.47 28.45
N GLU A 34 -14.70 -16.48 27.91
CA GLU A 34 -14.67 -16.23 26.48
C GLU A 34 -13.24 -15.93 26.09
N ALA A 35 -12.68 -16.74 25.20
CA ALA A 35 -11.37 -16.50 24.63
C ALA A 35 -11.34 -15.10 23.99
N THR A 36 -10.50 -14.23 24.53
CA THR A 36 -10.29 -12.84 24.09
C THR A 36 -8.91 -12.72 23.45
N CYS A 37 -8.77 -11.91 22.40
CA CYS A 37 -7.50 -11.66 21.71
C CYS A 37 -6.47 -10.86 22.55
N PHE A 38 -6.61 -10.84 23.87
CA PHE A 38 -5.81 -10.05 24.81
C PHE A 38 -5.66 -10.76 26.18
N ASP A 39 -5.88 -12.08 26.24
CA ASP A 39 -5.77 -12.86 27.49
C ASP A 39 -4.42 -13.56 27.70
N ASN A 40 -3.47 -13.28 26.81
CA ASN A 40 -2.11 -13.80 26.78
C ASN A 40 -2.07 -15.33 26.73
N LYS A 41 -3.08 -15.98 26.13
CA LYS A 41 -3.14 -17.43 25.92
C LYS A 41 -3.50 -17.73 24.48
N LYS A 42 -2.70 -18.57 23.82
CA LYS A 42 -3.06 -19.14 22.52
C LYS A 42 -4.28 -20.05 22.65
N ASN A 43 -5.43 -19.60 22.19
CA ASN A 43 -6.69 -20.34 22.29
C ASN A 43 -7.51 -20.24 20.99
N LYS A 44 -8.61 -21.00 20.90
CA LYS A 44 -9.46 -21.10 19.69
C LYS A 44 -8.64 -21.34 18.41
N ASN A 45 -8.74 -20.42 17.43
CA ASN A 45 -8.12 -20.51 16.11
C ASN A 45 -6.95 -19.52 15.93
N GLU A 46 -6.43 -18.96 17.03
CA GLU A 46 -5.29 -18.05 16.97
C GLU A 46 -4.04 -18.73 16.39
N PHE A 47 -3.29 -17.99 15.56
CA PHE A 47 -2.05 -18.49 14.98
C PHE A 47 -0.88 -18.36 15.98
N ASP A 48 -0.91 -17.31 16.80
CA ASP A 48 0.01 -17.09 17.92
C ASP A 48 -0.74 -16.44 19.09
N ILE A 49 -0.13 -16.35 20.28
CA ILE A 49 -0.77 -15.81 21.49
C ILE A 49 -1.44 -14.48 21.18
N ASP A 50 -2.77 -14.37 21.33
CA ASP A 50 -3.55 -13.14 21.16
C ASP A 50 -3.50 -12.55 19.72
N CYS A 51 -3.16 -13.32 18.67
CA CYS A 51 -3.19 -12.86 17.28
C CYS A 51 -3.41 -13.96 16.21
N GLY A 52 -3.90 -13.55 15.04
CA GLY A 52 -4.23 -14.44 13.93
C GLY A 52 -5.56 -15.18 14.12
N GLY A 53 -6.01 -15.87 13.06
CA GLY A 53 -7.29 -16.57 13.06
C GLY A 53 -8.48 -15.63 13.22
N SER A 54 -9.15 -15.68 14.37
CA SER A 54 -10.27 -14.78 14.72
C SER A 54 -9.82 -13.41 15.25
N CYS A 55 -8.52 -13.24 15.50
CA CYS A 55 -7.92 -12.01 16.00
C CYS A 55 -7.19 -11.25 14.88
N ALA A 56 -6.73 -10.03 15.16
CA ALA A 56 -5.96 -9.25 14.19
C ALA A 56 -4.70 -10.02 13.73
N PRO A 57 -4.26 -9.83 12.47
CA PRO A 57 -2.99 -10.34 11.97
C PRO A 57 -1.84 -10.17 12.94
N CYS A 58 -1.05 -11.23 13.12
CA CYS A 58 0.16 -11.15 13.95
C CYS A 58 1.18 -10.15 13.38
N GLU A 59 1.16 -9.92 12.06
CA GLU A 59 1.99 -8.93 11.39
C GLU A 59 1.80 -7.51 11.96
N LEU A 60 0.60 -7.18 12.46
CA LEU A 60 0.30 -5.86 13.05
C LEU A 60 1.17 -5.54 14.28
N ARG A 61 1.65 -6.56 14.99
CA ARG A 61 2.51 -6.37 16.18
C ARG A 61 3.93 -5.97 15.84
N ASN A 62 4.43 -6.43 14.68
CA ASN A 62 5.75 -6.10 14.20
C ASN A 62 5.72 -5.87 12.67
N PRO A 63 5.16 -4.73 12.23
CA PRO A 63 5.08 -4.42 10.82
C PRO A 63 6.48 -4.31 10.21
N LYS A 64 6.66 -4.90 9.03
CA LYS A 64 7.90 -4.76 8.25
C LYS A 64 7.99 -3.31 7.74
N PRO A 65 9.17 -2.66 7.84
CA PRO A 65 9.35 -1.34 7.24
C PRO A 65 9.28 -1.41 5.70
N LEU A 66 9.05 -0.27 5.06
CA LEU A 66 9.14 -0.19 3.60
C LEU A 66 10.54 -0.51 3.12
N SER A 67 10.61 -1.42 2.16
CA SER A 67 11.88 -1.80 1.52
C SER A 67 12.15 -0.87 0.34
N ILE A 68 13.27 -0.17 0.38
CA ILE A 68 13.70 0.77 -0.68
C ILE A 68 14.71 0.06 -1.58
N PHE A 69 14.42 -0.07 -2.86
CA PHE A 69 15.29 -0.75 -3.83
C PHE A 69 16.31 0.19 -4.46
N TRP A 70 15.88 1.40 -4.84
CA TRP A 70 16.76 2.44 -5.35
C TRP A 70 16.20 3.83 -5.05
N THR A 71 17.06 4.83 -5.10
CA THR A 71 16.71 6.25 -4.98
C THR A 71 17.59 7.00 -5.96
N ARG A 72 16.97 7.76 -6.88
CA ARG A 72 17.67 8.43 -7.98
C ARG A 72 17.11 9.84 -8.19
N ALA A 73 17.98 10.71 -8.67
CA ALA A 73 17.65 12.07 -9.06
C ALA A 73 17.98 12.25 -10.55
N VAL A 74 17.16 12.99 -11.26
CA VAL A 74 17.37 13.34 -12.65
C VAL A 74 17.13 14.83 -12.85
N ILE A 75 17.93 15.46 -13.71
CA ILE A 75 17.77 16.87 -14.01
C ILE A 75 16.53 17.08 -14.88
N ALA A 76 15.59 17.89 -14.41
CA ALA A 76 14.35 18.21 -15.12
C ALA A 76 14.52 19.46 -16.01
N ARG A 77 15.23 20.47 -15.50
CA ARG A 77 15.63 21.72 -16.15
C ARG A 77 16.91 22.24 -15.47
N PRO A 78 17.64 23.20 -16.04
CA PRO A 78 18.79 23.80 -15.37
C PRO A 78 18.47 24.26 -13.94
N GLY A 79 19.17 23.69 -12.95
CA GLY A 79 18.99 24.00 -11.52
C GLY A 79 17.83 23.27 -10.82
N THR A 80 17.04 22.48 -11.54
CA THR A 80 15.87 21.78 -10.98
C THR A 80 15.96 20.27 -11.23
N TYR A 81 15.76 19.50 -10.18
CA TYR A 81 15.80 18.04 -10.21
C TYR A 81 14.44 17.44 -9.88
N ASP A 82 14.15 16.33 -10.52
CA ASP A 82 13.10 15.42 -10.10
C ASP A 82 13.75 14.21 -9.46
N VAL A 83 13.08 13.62 -8.47
CA VAL A 83 13.58 12.50 -7.70
C VAL A 83 12.55 11.38 -7.69
N ALA A 84 13.05 10.15 -7.68
CA ALA A 84 12.21 8.98 -7.46
C ALA A 84 12.92 7.89 -6.69
N ALA A 85 12.12 7.01 -6.10
CA ALA A 85 12.58 5.80 -5.45
C ALA A 85 11.58 4.67 -5.67
N GLU A 86 12.07 3.47 -5.93
CA GLU A 86 11.24 2.26 -5.91
C GLU A 86 11.18 1.72 -4.49
N ALA A 87 9.95 1.58 -3.98
CA ALA A 87 9.68 1.07 -2.65
C ALA A 87 8.65 -0.05 -2.71
N GLN A 88 8.71 -0.98 -1.75
CA GLN A 88 7.73 -2.05 -1.61
C GLN A 88 7.28 -2.22 -0.17
N ASN A 89 5.99 -2.43 -0.01
CA ASN A 89 5.42 -2.98 1.20
C ASN A 89 5.62 -4.51 1.21
N LEU A 90 6.45 -5.02 2.11
CA LEU A 90 6.62 -6.47 2.28
C LEU A 90 5.61 -7.08 3.27
N ASN A 91 4.71 -6.27 3.83
CA ASN A 91 3.62 -6.77 4.66
C ASN A 91 2.56 -7.45 3.77
N GLU A 92 2.08 -8.61 4.22
CA GLU A 92 1.10 -9.44 3.50
C GLU A 92 -0.34 -9.00 3.78
N GLU A 93 -0.61 -8.53 5.00
CA GLU A 93 -1.96 -8.17 5.45
C GLU A 93 -2.07 -6.70 5.86
N LEU A 94 -0.94 -5.98 5.94
CA LEU A 94 -0.93 -4.59 6.38
C LEU A 94 -0.83 -3.60 5.24
N SER A 95 -1.59 -2.51 5.36
CA SER A 95 -1.51 -1.33 4.53
C SER A 95 -1.23 -0.10 5.39
N SER A 96 -0.86 1.00 4.75
CA SER A 96 -0.74 2.29 5.42
C SER A 96 -1.45 3.35 4.60
N ALA A 97 -2.40 4.06 5.23
CA ALA A 97 -3.15 5.15 4.61
C ALA A 97 -2.32 6.44 4.49
N ASN A 98 -1.29 6.58 5.33
CA ASN A 98 -0.42 7.74 5.39
C ASN A 98 1.03 7.29 5.61
N VAL A 99 1.79 7.29 4.52
CA VAL A 99 3.24 7.16 4.51
C VAL A 99 3.82 8.52 4.21
N GLU A 100 4.54 9.09 5.18
CA GLU A 100 5.24 10.36 5.03
C GLU A 100 6.72 10.09 4.77
N TYR A 101 7.28 10.75 3.78
CA TYR A 101 8.67 10.54 3.38
C TYR A 101 9.36 11.84 2.99
N GLU A 102 10.69 11.82 2.98
CA GLU A 102 11.54 12.94 2.64
C GLU A 102 12.63 12.50 1.67
N PHE A 103 12.69 13.16 0.52
CA PHE A 103 13.87 13.14 -0.33
C PHE A 103 14.83 14.25 0.09
N SER A 104 16.11 13.91 0.19
CA SER A 104 17.20 14.83 0.49
C SER A 104 18.27 14.74 -0.59
N LEU A 105 18.60 15.87 -1.22
CA LEU A 105 19.66 16.00 -2.20
C LEU A 105 20.92 16.56 -1.54
N PHE A 106 22.06 15.96 -1.83
CA PHE A 106 23.36 16.35 -1.29
C PHE A 106 24.37 16.59 -2.41
N ASP A 107 25.33 17.46 -2.11
CA ASP A 107 26.58 17.60 -2.85
C ASP A 107 27.78 17.27 -1.92
N GLY A 108 29.00 17.55 -2.39
CA GLY A 108 30.22 17.31 -1.61
C GLY A 108 30.37 18.17 -0.34
N LEU A 109 29.56 19.23 -0.18
CA LEU A 109 29.60 20.13 0.98
C LEU A 109 28.42 19.90 1.94
N GLY A 110 27.39 19.16 1.55
CA GLY A 110 26.29 18.76 2.42
C GLY A 110 24.93 18.79 1.74
N LEU A 111 23.87 18.98 2.52
CA LEU A 111 22.49 19.03 2.04
C LEU A 111 22.27 20.29 1.19
N ILE A 112 21.66 20.12 0.01
CA ILE A 112 21.38 21.22 -0.93
C ILE A 112 19.90 21.47 -1.16
N SER A 113 19.05 20.45 -1.01
CA SER A 113 17.60 20.58 -1.16
C SER A 113 16.91 19.40 -0.47
N ARG A 114 15.67 19.60 -0.04
CA ARG A 114 14.82 18.58 0.57
C ARG A 114 13.38 18.77 0.12
N LYS A 115 12.66 17.67 -0.04
CA LYS A 115 11.22 17.71 -0.32
C LYS A 115 10.51 16.56 0.37
N THR A 116 9.46 16.89 1.09
CA THR A 116 8.59 15.92 1.76
C THR A 116 7.40 15.59 0.89
N GLY A 117 6.98 14.33 0.90
CA GLY A 117 5.78 13.85 0.23
C GLY A 117 4.96 12.96 1.16
N LYS A 118 3.72 12.71 0.74
CA LYS A 118 2.82 11.76 1.40
C LYS A 118 2.24 10.81 0.36
N THR A 119 1.96 9.58 0.77
CA THR A 119 1.25 8.61 -0.05
C THR A 119 0.53 7.58 0.82
N PHE A 120 -0.13 6.61 0.19
CA PHE A 120 -0.64 5.40 0.83
C PHE A 120 0.06 4.20 0.19
N ILE A 121 -0.03 3.04 0.83
CA ILE A 121 0.50 1.79 0.29
C ILE A 121 -0.34 0.59 0.72
N LEU A 122 -0.67 -0.28 -0.23
CA LEU A 122 -1.43 -1.51 -0.02
C LEU A 122 -0.50 -2.70 0.30
N PRO A 123 -1.02 -3.83 0.79
CA PRO A 123 -0.21 -5.01 1.07
C PRO A 123 0.48 -5.51 -0.19
N GLN A 124 1.74 -5.94 -0.06
CA GLN A 124 2.58 -6.42 -1.17
C GLN A 124 2.78 -5.41 -2.32
N GLU A 125 2.31 -4.16 -2.19
CA GLU A 125 2.38 -3.17 -3.25
C GLU A 125 3.82 -2.68 -3.43
N ARG A 126 4.27 -2.67 -4.68
CA ARG A 126 5.50 -2.03 -5.15
C ARG A 126 5.11 -0.77 -5.92
N LEU A 127 5.76 0.35 -5.63
CA LEU A 127 5.46 1.64 -6.26
C LEU A 127 6.72 2.49 -6.44
N HIS A 128 6.56 3.55 -7.22
CA HIS A 128 7.52 4.64 -7.29
C HIS A 128 7.05 5.83 -6.44
N LEU A 129 7.84 6.16 -5.42
CA LEU A 129 7.74 7.44 -4.72
C LEU A 129 8.42 8.50 -5.59
N ILE A 130 7.71 9.56 -5.94
CA ILE A 130 8.19 10.58 -6.88
C ILE A 130 8.05 11.94 -6.21
N GLU A 131 9.00 12.84 -6.41
CA GLU A 131 8.81 14.26 -6.15
C GLU A 131 9.47 15.09 -7.26
N THR A 132 8.75 16.07 -7.78
CA THR A 132 9.23 16.91 -8.88
C THR A 132 9.59 18.32 -8.43
N ASN A 133 10.32 19.05 -9.26
CA ASN A 133 10.64 20.47 -9.07
C ASN A 133 11.46 20.78 -7.80
N LEU A 134 12.45 19.94 -7.47
CA LEU A 134 13.42 20.26 -6.41
C LEU A 134 14.44 21.26 -6.95
N VAL A 135 14.26 22.53 -6.58
CA VAL A 135 15.20 23.60 -6.93
C VAL A 135 16.49 23.44 -6.13
N THR A 136 17.62 23.56 -6.81
CA THR A 136 18.97 23.40 -6.28
C THR A 136 19.87 24.53 -6.76
N THR A 137 20.77 25.00 -5.91
CA THR A 137 21.79 26.00 -6.30
C THR A 137 23.06 25.35 -6.85
N ARG A 138 23.26 24.05 -6.57
CA ARG A 138 24.44 23.26 -6.92
C ARG A 138 24.01 21.90 -7.44
N ALA A 139 24.85 21.24 -8.24
CA ALA A 139 24.53 19.92 -8.76
C ALA A 139 24.63 18.86 -7.64
N PRO A 140 23.58 18.07 -7.38
CA PRO A 140 23.65 16.95 -6.46
C PRO A 140 24.53 15.84 -7.02
N ASN A 141 25.26 15.16 -6.13
CA ASN A 141 25.94 13.90 -6.44
C ASN A 141 25.35 12.71 -5.68
N ARG A 142 24.40 12.96 -4.76
CA ARG A 142 23.78 11.94 -3.93
C ARG A 142 22.35 12.34 -3.57
N VAL A 143 21.45 11.36 -3.57
CA VAL A 143 20.07 11.49 -3.12
C VAL A 143 19.79 10.43 -2.07
N GLU A 144 19.05 10.79 -1.03
CA GLU A 144 18.58 9.88 -0.01
C GLU A 144 17.06 9.99 0.13
N LEU A 145 16.40 8.87 0.38
CA LEU A 145 15.01 8.80 0.80
C LEU A 145 14.96 8.36 2.26
N ARG A 146 14.16 9.06 3.07
CA ARG A 146 13.83 8.65 4.43
C ARG A 146 12.32 8.53 4.59
N ILE A 147 11.86 7.39 5.10
CA ILE A 147 10.48 7.25 5.56
C ILE A 147 10.39 7.90 6.94
N LEU A 148 9.57 8.94 7.07
CA LEU A 148 9.39 9.70 8.30
C LEU A 148 8.34 9.05 9.21
N ASN A 149 7.23 8.62 8.62
CA ASN A 149 6.13 7.97 9.32
C ASN A 149 5.44 6.96 8.38
N ALA A 150 4.98 5.85 8.93
CA ALA A 150 4.13 4.88 8.24
C ALA A 150 3.20 4.24 9.27
N GLU A 151 1.93 4.62 9.24
CA GLU A 151 0.90 4.09 10.13
C GLU A 151 0.33 2.81 9.55
N TRP A 152 0.77 1.66 10.07
CA TRP A 152 0.35 0.34 9.62
C TRP A 152 -0.99 -0.06 10.23
N GLN A 153 -1.90 -0.53 9.39
CA GLN A 153 -3.21 -1.05 9.77
C GLN A 153 -3.53 -2.30 8.96
N VAL A 154 -4.43 -3.12 9.48
CA VAL A 154 -4.94 -4.28 8.73
C VAL A 154 -5.66 -3.78 7.49
N ASN A 155 -5.31 -4.35 6.34
CA ASN A 155 -5.92 -3.96 5.09
C ASN A 155 -7.37 -4.45 5.00
N GLN A 156 -8.30 -3.52 4.83
CA GLN A 156 -9.74 -3.79 4.67
C GLN A 156 -10.30 -3.25 3.36
N VAL A 157 -9.41 -2.84 2.45
CA VAL A 157 -9.75 -2.20 1.19
C VAL A 157 -9.17 -2.98 0.03
N ASP A 158 -9.93 -3.08 -1.05
CA ASP A 158 -9.47 -3.73 -2.27
C ASP A 158 -8.71 -2.75 -3.16
N LYS A 159 -7.72 -3.27 -3.89
CA LYS A 159 -6.98 -2.50 -4.88
C LYS A 159 -7.90 -2.18 -6.08
N PRO A 160 -8.00 -0.90 -6.49
CA PRO A 160 -8.68 -0.51 -7.73
C PRO A 160 -8.13 -1.24 -8.96
N ASN A 161 -9.03 -1.68 -9.83
CA ASN A 161 -8.68 -2.29 -11.11
C ASN A 161 -8.61 -1.22 -12.21
N LEU A 162 -7.48 -0.53 -12.27
CA LEU A 162 -7.17 0.47 -13.30
C LEU A 162 -6.21 -0.15 -14.32
N ILE A 163 -6.63 -0.16 -15.58
CA ILE A 163 -5.88 -0.76 -16.68
C ILE A 163 -5.23 0.35 -17.49
N VAL A 164 -3.91 0.26 -17.64
CA VAL A 164 -3.14 1.15 -18.51
C VAL A 164 -3.14 0.57 -19.92
N GLU A 165 -3.77 1.26 -20.85
CA GLU A 165 -3.90 0.89 -22.25
C GLU A 165 -3.23 1.95 -23.13
N ARG A 166 -2.64 1.50 -24.26
CA ARG A 166 -2.00 2.35 -25.28
C ARG A 166 -0.98 3.36 -24.73
N ARG A 167 0.31 3.11 -24.96
CA ARG A 167 1.39 3.98 -24.48
C ARG A 167 2.09 4.59 -25.68
N ASP A 168 1.87 5.88 -25.89
CA ASP A 168 2.48 6.61 -27.00
C ASP A 168 3.49 7.62 -26.43
N TYR A 169 4.79 7.30 -26.54
CA TYR A 169 5.89 8.24 -26.29
C TYR A 169 6.23 8.97 -27.58
N LYS A 170 6.33 10.29 -27.51
CA LYS A 170 6.74 11.14 -28.63
C LYS A 170 7.55 12.33 -28.11
N VAL A 171 8.49 12.78 -28.93
CA VAL A 171 9.14 14.07 -28.74
C VAL A 171 8.41 15.07 -29.63
N MET A 172 7.84 16.10 -29.01
CA MET A 172 7.17 17.20 -29.69
C MET A 172 8.09 18.41 -29.73
N GLU A 173 8.04 19.19 -30.79
CA GLU A 173 8.77 20.44 -30.91
C GLU A 173 7.77 21.59 -30.97
N GLU A 174 7.83 22.50 -30.00
CA GLU A 174 6.95 23.66 -29.89
C GLU A 174 7.79 24.90 -29.58
N ASN A 175 7.66 25.96 -30.39
CA ASN A 175 8.45 27.20 -30.27
C ASN A 175 9.97 26.98 -30.25
N GLY A 176 10.48 25.97 -30.97
CA GLY A 176 11.90 25.62 -31.02
C GLY A 176 12.43 24.87 -29.78
N LEU A 177 11.54 24.50 -28.85
CA LEU A 177 11.86 23.66 -27.69
C LEU A 177 11.33 22.25 -27.94
N LYS A 178 12.23 21.25 -27.81
CA LYS A 178 11.85 19.84 -27.81
C LYS A 178 11.39 19.41 -26.43
N GLN A 179 10.26 18.72 -26.38
CA GLN A 179 9.59 18.27 -25.17
C GLN A 179 9.23 16.80 -25.31
N SER A 180 9.54 16.00 -24.29
CA SER A 180 9.06 14.63 -24.23
C SER A 180 7.62 14.59 -23.75
N VAL A 181 6.77 13.85 -24.45
CA VAL A 181 5.34 13.71 -24.15
C VAL A 181 4.99 12.23 -24.12
N ILE A 182 4.35 11.81 -23.03
CA ILE A 182 3.74 10.48 -22.91
C ILE A 182 2.23 10.66 -22.87
N GLU A 183 1.54 10.03 -23.81
CA GLU A 183 0.09 9.95 -23.86
C GLU A 183 -0.33 8.51 -23.55
N VAL A 184 -1.25 8.36 -22.60
CA VAL A 184 -1.72 7.05 -22.16
C VAL A 184 -3.21 7.05 -21.90
N SER A 185 -3.86 5.92 -22.15
CA SER A 185 -5.25 5.70 -21.80
C SER A 185 -5.37 4.88 -20.52
N ILE A 186 -6.19 5.35 -19.58
CA ILE A 186 -6.50 4.61 -18.36
C ILE A 186 -7.96 4.20 -18.43
N PHE A 187 -8.20 2.89 -18.30
CA PHE A 187 -9.52 2.30 -18.26
C PHE A 187 -9.85 1.87 -16.82
N ASN A 188 -10.99 2.31 -16.30
CA ASN A 188 -11.46 1.88 -14.99
C ASN A 188 -12.35 0.64 -15.12
N ARG A 189 -11.81 -0.51 -14.72
CA ARG A 189 -12.55 -1.78 -14.67
C ARG A 189 -13.20 -2.02 -13.30
N SER A 190 -13.03 -1.10 -12.36
CA SER A 190 -13.65 -1.18 -11.04
C SER A 190 -15.11 -0.77 -11.10
N VAL A 191 -15.91 -1.23 -10.13
CA VAL A 191 -17.32 -0.85 -9.99
C VAL A 191 -17.51 0.65 -9.67
N PRO A 192 -16.79 1.27 -8.72
CA PRO A 192 -17.01 2.67 -8.37
C PRO A 192 -16.35 3.65 -9.37
N ASP A 193 -16.86 4.88 -9.35
CA ASP A 193 -16.27 6.03 -10.02
C ASP A 193 -15.15 6.63 -9.17
N TYR A 194 -14.13 7.19 -9.80
CA TYR A 194 -13.01 7.84 -9.10
C TYR A 194 -12.92 9.31 -9.45
N ARG A 195 -13.04 10.18 -8.44
CA ARG A 195 -12.91 11.63 -8.63
C ARG A 195 -11.47 12.08 -8.84
N LYS A 196 -10.53 11.37 -8.22
CA LYS A 196 -9.10 11.69 -8.23
C LYS A 196 -8.29 10.42 -8.42
N VAL A 197 -7.57 10.35 -9.54
CA VAL A 197 -6.61 9.30 -9.85
C VAL A 197 -5.25 9.97 -10.04
N GLU A 198 -4.30 9.69 -9.14
CA GLU A 198 -2.90 10.08 -9.33
C GLU A 198 -2.27 9.13 -10.35
N VAL A 199 -1.63 9.67 -11.38
CA VAL A 199 -0.94 8.88 -12.40
C VAL A 199 0.54 9.22 -12.34
N ASN A 200 1.32 8.25 -11.88
CA ASN A 200 2.77 8.36 -11.77
C ASN A 200 3.42 7.83 -13.03
N PHE A 201 4.36 8.60 -13.58
CA PHE A 201 5.13 8.25 -14.75
C PHE A 201 6.59 8.13 -14.35
N THR A 202 7.20 6.99 -14.67
CA THR A 202 8.63 6.74 -14.49
C THR A 202 9.22 6.23 -15.78
N VAL A 203 10.22 6.94 -16.32
CA VAL A 203 10.90 6.60 -17.56
C VAL A 203 12.34 6.20 -17.23
N LEU A 204 12.72 5.01 -17.68
CA LEU A 204 14.04 4.43 -17.48
C LEU A 204 14.72 4.12 -18.82
N ASP A 205 16.05 4.17 -18.84
CA ASP A 205 16.84 3.60 -19.93
C ASP A 205 16.97 2.07 -19.79
N LYS A 206 17.65 1.45 -20.75
CA LYS A 206 17.86 0.00 -20.83
C LYS A 206 18.69 -0.54 -19.65
N GLU A 207 19.58 0.28 -19.10
CA GLU A 207 20.39 -0.02 -17.92
C GLU A 207 19.63 0.24 -16.60
N GLY A 208 18.40 0.73 -16.70
CA GLY A 208 17.52 1.04 -15.59
C GLY A 208 17.80 2.38 -14.92
N ASN A 209 18.58 3.29 -15.50
CA ASN A 209 18.78 4.64 -14.97
C ASN A 209 17.54 5.50 -15.17
N LEU A 210 17.33 6.44 -14.25
CA LEU A 210 16.19 7.34 -14.27
C LEU A 210 16.37 8.42 -15.35
N LEU A 211 15.49 8.45 -16.34
CA LEU A 211 15.49 9.47 -17.39
C LEU A 211 14.53 10.62 -17.10
N GLY A 212 13.40 10.34 -16.46
CA GLY A 212 12.39 11.33 -16.15
C GLY A 212 11.26 10.75 -15.32
N VAL A 213 10.68 11.59 -14.46
CA VAL A 213 9.48 11.25 -13.69
C VAL A 213 8.49 12.39 -13.70
N ASN A 214 7.20 12.06 -13.53
CA ASN A 214 6.16 13.07 -13.38
C ASN A 214 4.96 12.50 -12.62
N LYS A 215 4.15 13.39 -12.06
CA LYS A 215 2.85 13.05 -11.45
C LYS A 215 1.76 13.89 -12.09
N VAL A 216 0.70 13.25 -12.54
CA VAL A 216 -0.47 13.92 -13.13
C VAL A 216 -1.72 13.52 -12.37
N LEU A 217 -2.54 14.50 -11.99
CA LEU A 217 -3.85 14.24 -11.40
C LEU A 217 -4.89 14.13 -12.52
N LEU A 218 -5.49 12.95 -12.65
CA LEU A 218 -6.63 12.70 -13.52
C LEU A 218 -7.92 12.81 -12.69
N GLU A 219 -8.75 13.77 -13.03
CA GLU A 219 -10.05 13.95 -12.37
C GLU A 219 -11.13 13.09 -13.04
N ASP A 220 -12.19 12.73 -12.32
CA ASP A 220 -13.41 12.10 -12.83
C ASP A 220 -13.19 10.98 -13.87
N LEU A 221 -12.81 9.80 -13.38
CA LEU A 221 -12.71 8.55 -14.11
C LEU A 221 -13.87 7.62 -13.71
N PHE A 222 -14.90 7.59 -14.54
CA PHE A 222 -16.11 6.79 -14.30
C PHE A 222 -15.85 5.29 -14.48
N SER A 223 -16.66 4.50 -13.81
CA SER A 223 -16.76 3.05 -13.92
C SER A 223 -16.94 2.62 -15.37
N ASN A 224 -16.21 1.59 -15.77
CA ASN A 224 -16.23 1.03 -17.12
C ASN A 224 -15.98 2.06 -18.23
N SER A 225 -15.25 3.14 -17.92
CA SER A 225 -14.90 4.21 -18.86
C SER A 225 -13.39 4.36 -19.00
N ARG A 226 -12.97 5.08 -20.05
CA ARG A 226 -11.58 5.34 -20.36
C ARG A 226 -11.33 6.84 -20.43
N LYS A 227 -10.19 7.28 -19.91
CA LYS A 227 -9.74 8.66 -20.04
C LYS A 227 -8.29 8.71 -20.48
N VAL A 228 -7.98 9.63 -21.38
CA VAL A 228 -6.61 9.88 -21.84
C VAL A 228 -5.95 10.86 -20.88
N VAL A 229 -4.73 10.56 -20.46
CA VAL A 229 -3.89 11.43 -19.65
C VAL A 229 -2.57 11.64 -20.38
N LYS A 230 -2.02 12.85 -20.25
CA LYS A 230 -0.75 13.24 -20.87
C LYS A 230 0.22 13.71 -19.79
N SER A 231 1.43 13.18 -19.82
CA SER A 231 2.58 13.72 -19.09
C SER A 231 3.47 14.45 -20.08
N ILE A 232 3.87 15.68 -19.73
CA ILE A 232 4.72 16.53 -20.56
C ILE A 232 5.93 16.90 -19.73
N TRP A 233 7.12 16.61 -20.27
CA TRP A 233 8.36 17.11 -19.70
C TRP A 233 8.74 18.45 -20.34
N PRO A 234 9.17 19.41 -19.51
CA PRO A 234 9.90 20.61 -19.89
C PRO A 234 10.78 20.64 -21.13
N GLU A 235 11.59 19.60 -21.26
CA GLU A 235 12.69 19.40 -22.19
C GLU A 235 12.62 17.94 -22.64
N GLU A 236 13.30 17.62 -23.74
CA GLU A 236 13.50 16.23 -24.17
C GLU A 236 14.28 15.46 -23.10
N LEU A 237 13.78 14.27 -22.73
CA LEU A 237 14.44 13.40 -21.77
C LEU A 237 15.85 13.04 -22.27
N ARG A 238 16.84 13.16 -21.39
CA ARG A 238 18.24 12.92 -21.74
C ARG A 238 18.53 11.42 -21.77
N GLY A 239 18.50 10.82 -22.95
CA GLY A 239 18.78 9.40 -23.15
C GLY A 239 17.74 8.75 -24.05
N VAL A 240 17.78 7.42 -24.14
CA VAL A 240 16.80 6.66 -24.93
C VAL A 240 15.84 6.00 -23.96
N ALA A 241 14.56 6.39 -24.01
CA ALA A 241 13.51 5.76 -23.23
C ALA A 241 13.32 4.29 -23.67
N ASP A 242 13.50 3.36 -22.73
CA ASP A 242 13.34 1.93 -22.95
C ASP A 242 12.13 1.41 -22.16
N THR A 243 12.12 1.66 -20.86
CA THR A 243 11.06 1.20 -19.96
C THR A 243 10.24 2.39 -19.45
N ILE A 244 8.94 2.38 -19.76
CA ILE A 244 7.97 3.39 -19.30
C ILE A 244 6.98 2.72 -18.35
N ILE A 245 7.10 3.05 -17.07
CA ILE A 245 6.23 2.58 -15.99
C ILE A 245 5.17 3.65 -15.74
N ILE A 246 3.90 3.23 -15.74
CA ILE A 246 2.74 4.09 -15.56
C ILE A 246 1.89 3.46 -14.46
N GLU A 247 1.73 4.18 -13.35
CA GLU A 247 1.07 3.69 -12.14
C GLU A 247 -0.13 4.60 -11.83
N PRO A 248 -1.34 4.28 -12.32
CA PRO A 248 -2.55 4.95 -11.90
C PRO A 248 -2.95 4.46 -10.50
N ARG A 249 -3.16 5.39 -9.58
CA ARG A 249 -3.38 5.12 -8.16
C ARG A 249 -4.53 5.98 -7.65
N VAL A 250 -5.40 5.37 -6.86
CA VAL A 250 -6.49 6.05 -6.15
C VAL A 250 -6.29 5.78 -4.68
N ASN A 251 -6.29 6.84 -3.88
CA ASN A 251 -6.24 6.69 -2.43
C ASN A 251 -7.57 6.11 -1.93
N VAL A 252 -7.59 4.78 -1.75
CA VAL A 252 -8.78 4.06 -1.28
C VAL A 252 -9.13 4.34 0.18
N PHE A 253 -8.23 4.98 0.92
CA PHE A 253 -8.45 5.44 2.29
C PHE A 253 -9.05 6.84 2.36
N ASP A 254 -9.13 7.57 1.22
CA ASP A 254 -9.75 8.87 1.12
C ASP A 254 -11.17 8.73 0.50
N PRO A 255 -12.25 8.84 1.30
CA PRO A 255 -13.61 8.74 0.79
C PRO A 255 -13.96 9.79 -0.26
N SER A 256 -13.25 10.93 -0.28
CA SER A 256 -13.48 11.99 -1.27
C SER A 256 -12.98 11.61 -2.67
N ALA A 257 -12.08 10.63 -2.78
CA ALA A 257 -11.53 10.15 -4.04
C ALA A 257 -12.45 9.14 -4.74
N ILE A 258 -13.39 8.51 -4.02
CA ILE A 258 -14.28 7.47 -4.53
C ILE A 258 -15.73 7.97 -4.53
N GLN A 259 -16.38 7.88 -5.67
CA GLN A 259 -17.82 8.05 -5.77
C GLN A 259 -18.47 6.67 -5.90
N ARG A 260 -19.11 6.24 -4.82
CA ARG A 260 -19.89 5.01 -4.81
C ARG A 260 -21.23 5.26 -5.51
N PRO A 261 -21.74 4.30 -6.30
CA PRO A 261 -23.08 4.39 -6.88
C PRO A 261 -24.16 4.50 -5.80
#